data_AF-V4AWV9-F1
#
_entry.id   AF-V4AWV9-F1
#
_cell.length_a   1.000
_cell.length_b   1.000
_cell.length_c   1.000
_cell.angle_alpha   90.00
_cell.angle_beta   90.00
_cell.angle_gamma   90.00
#
_symmetry.space_group_name_H-M   'P 1'
#
loop_
_entity.id
_entity.type
_entity.pdbx_description
1 polymer ?
#
loop_
_entity_poly.entity_id
_entity_poly.type
_entity_poly.pdbx_seq_one_letter_code
_entity_poly.pdbx_strand_id
1 'polypeptide(L)'
;NQVWAFFTMESPYLNHIKPWSHEDWVNQINLTMTYRLDSDIVVNYGMTRKKFNPSKHNDFYTLLSRKKKQVAFVVSHCRTPSDRETYIKKLSKYIDVDIYGKCGMESKDPYLFDTIERDYKFYLSFENAFCKDYVTE
;
A
#
# COMPACT_ATOMS: atom_id res chain seq x y z
N ASN A 1 15.54 -34.77 -2.20
CA ASN A 1 14.50 -34.01 -1.47
C ASN A 1 14.37 -32.63 -2.05
N GLN A 2 13.18 -32.31 -2.54
CA GLN A 2 12.81 -30.98 -2.99
C GLN A 2 12.08 -30.26 -1.84
N VAL A 3 12.41 -28.99 -1.61
CA VAL A 3 11.75 -28.12 -0.63
C VAL A 3 10.89 -27.13 -1.39
N TRP A 4 9.61 -27.01 -1.01
CA TRP A 4 8.68 -26.07 -1.63
C TRP A 4 8.28 -24.96 -0.67
N ALA A 5 8.24 -23.72 -1.15
CA ALA A 5 7.78 -22.56 -0.39
C ALA A 5 6.50 -21.98 -1.02
N PHE A 6 5.49 -21.72 -0.20
CA PHE A 6 4.35 -20.92 -0.62
C PHE A 6 4.72 -19.44 -0.59
N PHE A 7 4.76 -18.82 -1.76
CA PHE A 7 5.10 -17.41 -1.92
C PHE A 7 3.85 -16.56 -2.19
N THR A 8 3.67 -15.51 -1.39
CA THR A 8 2.73 -14.43 -1.72
C THR A 8 3.08 -13.14 -0.98
N MET A 9 2.91 -12.02 -1.65
CA MET A 9 2.94 -10.71 -1.01
C MET A 9 1.54 -10.07 -0.94
N GLU A 10 0.51 -10.73 -1.48
CA GLU A 10 -0.85 -10.21 -1.52
C GLU A 10 -1.68 -10.72 -0.33
N SER A 11 -2.66 -9.92 0.09
CA SER A 11 -3.61 -10.29 1.14
C SER A 11 -4.33 -11.62 0.84
N PRO A 12 -4.67 -12.44 1.85
CA PRO A 12 -5.41 -13.70 1.64
C PRO A 12 -6.78 -13.50 0.97
N TYR A 13 -7.36 -12.30 1.04
CA TYR A 13 -8.63 -11.98 0.38
C TYR A 13 -8.48 -11.77 -1.13
N LEU A 14 -7.34 -11.27 -1.58
CA LEU A 14 -7.09 -10.92 -2.99
C LEU A 14 -6.08 -11.86 -3.66
N ASN A 15 -5.49 -12.77 -2.89
CA ASN A 15 -4.59 -13.78 -3.45
C ASN A 15 -5.38 -14.76 -4.33
N HIS A 16 -5.05 -14.76 -5.62
CA HIS A 16 -5.64 -15.67 -6.60
C HIS A 16 -5.15 -17.11 -6.45
N ILE A 17 -4.01 -17.32 -5.78
CA ILE A 17 -3.47 -18.64 -5.49
C ILE A 17 -4.06 -19.11 -4.16
N LYS A 18 -4.95 -20.10 -4.24
CA LYS A 18 -5.53 -20.78 -3.08
C LYS A 18 -4.88 -22.16 -2.97
N PRO A 19 -3.69 -22.28 -2.34
CA PRO A 19 -3.02 -23.59 -2.23
C PRO A 19 -3.91 -24.60 -1.49
N TRP A 20 -4.72 -24.14 -0.54
CA TRP A 20 -5.74 -24.93 0.18
C TRP A 20 -6.88 -25.45 -0.70
N SER A 21 -7.08 -24.89 -1.90
CA SER A 21 -8.10 -25.40 -2.83
C SER A 21 -7.59 -26.54 -3.72
N HIS A 22 -6.32 -26.95 -3.56
CA HIS A 22 -5.72 -28.05 -4.29
C HIS A 22 -5.01 -28.98 -3.28
N GLU A 23 -5.70 -30.04 -2.86
CA GLU A 23 -5.22 -30.98 -1.84
C GLU A 23 -3.81 -31.53 -2.12
N ASP A 24 -3.47 -31.70 -3.40
CA ASP A 24 -2.15 -32.16 -3.85
C ASP A 24 -1.00 -31.24 -3.42
N TRP A 25 -1.24 -29.93 -3.30
CA TRP A 25 -0.22 -28.94 -2.98
C TRP A 25 -0.08 -28.68 -1.49
N VAL A 26 -1.17 -28.81 -0.71
CA VAL A 26 -1.17 -28.55 0.74
C VAL A 26 -0.13 -29.41 1.45
N ASN A 27 0.00 -30.67 1.05
CA ASN A 27 0.94 -31.62 1.66
C ASN A 27 2.37 -31.54 1.11
N GLN A 28 2.62 -30.71 0.08
CA GLN A 28 3.94 -30.56 -0.54
C GLN A 28 4.68 -29.30 -0.07
N ILE A 29 3.97 -28.31 0.49
CA ILE A 29 4.57 -27.05 0.97
C ILE A 29 5.32 -27.31 2.28
N ASN A 30 6.61 -26.96 2.30
CA ASN A 30 7.46 -27.08 3.48
C ASN A 30 7.67 -25.74 4.19
N LEU A 31 7.63 -24.63 3.46
CA LEU A 31 7.94 -23.30 3.95
C LEU A 31 6.88 -22.27 3.52
N THR A 32 6.76 -21.22 4.31
CA THR A 32 5.99 -20.02 4.01
C THR A 32 6.94 -18.86 3.70
N MET A 33 6.70 -18.16 2.59
CA MET A 33 7.48 -17.01 2.16
C MET A 33 6.54 -15.84 1.86
N THR A 34 6.19 -15.05 2.89
CA THR A 34 5.13 -14.03 2.78
C THR A 34 5.45 -12.75 3.54
N TYR A 35 4.57 -11.74 3.45
CA TYR A 35 4.67 -10.50 4.24
C TYR A 35 4.46 -10.70 5.74
N ARG A 36 3.87 -11.83 6.16
CA ARG A 36 3.65 -12.08 7.58
C ARG A 36 4.97 -12.27 8.31
N LEU A 37 5.11 -11.58 9.44
CA LEU A 37 6.34 -11.59 10.23
C LEU A 37 6.62 -12.94 10.92
N ASP A 38 5.64 -13.86 10.92
CA ASP A 38 5.80 -15.25 11.38
C ASP A 38 5.93 -16.26 10.24
N SER A 39 6.20 -15.82 9.01
CA SER A 39 6.58 -16.72 7.91
C SER A 39 7.98 -17.30 8.14
N ASP A 40 8.25 -18.49 7.59
CA ASP A 40 9.60 -19.08 7.61
C ASP A 40 10.63 -18.16 6.93
N ILE A 41 10.19 -17.47 5.86
CA ILE A 41 10.94 -16.45 5.15
C ILE A 41 10.07 -15.19 5.03
N VAL A 42 10.41 -14.13 5.74
CA VAL A 42 9.67 -12.86 5.69
C VAL A 42 10.05 -12.06 4.44
N VAL A 43 9.05 -11.62 3.67
CA VAL A 43 9.22 -10.79 2.48
C VAL A 43 8.43 -9.49 2.62
N ASN A 44 9.15 -8.37 2.77
CA ASN A 44 8.54 -7.04 2.90
C ASN A 44 8.65 -6.27 1.58
N TYR A 45 7.63 -5.47 1.24
CA TYR A 45 7.66 -4.55 0.09
C TYR A 45 8.75 -3.47 0.23
N GLY A 46 9.02 -3.05 1.47
CA GLY A 46 10.03 -2.05 1.77
C GLY A 46 10.51 -2.15 3.21
N MET A 47 11.58 -1.41 3.51
CA MET A 47 12.11 -1.28 4.87
C MET A 47 12.46 0.17 5.15
N THR A 48 11.91 0.71 6.22
CA THR A 48 12.33 2.01 6.76
C THR A 48 13.66 1.86 7.47
N ARG A 49 14.63 2.72 7.18
CA ARG A 49 15.90 2.78 7.92
C ARG A 49 16.02 4.11 8.64
N LYS A 50 16.51 4.06 9.88
CA LYS A 50 16.81 5.28 10.63
C LYS A 50 17.89 6.07 9.91
N LYS A 51 17.62 7.34 9.63
CA LYS A 51 18.60 8.26 9.06
C LYS A 51 19.61 8.64 10.17
N PHE A 52 20.90 8.42 9.93
CA PHE A 52 21.97 8.71 10.89
C PHE A 52 22.04 10.21 11.24
N ASN A 53 21.81 11.08 10.25
CA ASN A 53 21.72 12.52 10.41
C ASN A 53 20.33 12.99 9.96
N PRO A 54 19.34 13.05 10.87
CA PRO A 54 18.03 13.60 10.54
C PRO A 54 18.20 15.05 10.11
N SER A 55 17.63 15.41 8.96
CA SER A 55 17.61 16.79 8.50
C SER A 55 16.89 17.63 9.55
N LYS A 56 17.51 18.71 10.05
CA LYS A 56 16.79 19.69 10.85
C LYS A 56 15.77 20.36 9.92
N HIS A 57 14.50 19.97 10.01
CA HIS A 57 13.41 20.59 9.27
C HIS A 57 13.12 21.97 9.89
N ASN A 58 14.08 22.89 9.77
CA ASN A 58 13.94 24.25 10.28
C ASN A 58 12.90 25.08 9.50
N ASP A 59 12.36 24.51 8.41
CA ASP A 59 11.48 25.22 7.49
C ASP A 59 10.23 24.41 7.08
N PHE A 60 9.74 23.56 8.00
CA PHE A 60 8.52 22.77 7.77
C PHE A 60 7.32 23.64 7.36
N TYR A 61 7.16 24.81 8.00
CA TYR A 61 6.06 25.73 7.70
C TYR A 61 6.16 26.34 6.30
N THR A 62 7.36 26.62 5.78
CA THR A 62 7.52 27.09 4.40
C THR A 62 7.33 25.98 3.39
N LEU A 63 7.76 24.75 3.70
CA LEU A 63 7.43 23.59 2.86
C LEU A 63 5.92 23.40 2.76
N LEU A 64 5.22 23.47 3.89
CA LEU A 64 3.76 23.37 3.94
C LEU A 64 3.06 24.55 3.25
N SER A 65 3.58 25.77 3.34
CA SER A 65 2.95 26.94 2.71
C SER A 65 2.99 26.91 1.17
N ARG A 66 3.96 26.18 0.61
CA ARG A 66 4.06 25.92 -0.84
C ARG A 66 3.03 24.90 -1.33
N LYS A 67 2.63 23.93 -0.49
CA LYS A 67 1.65 22.89 -0.83
C LYS A 67 0.24 23.49 -0.93
N LYS A 68 -0.34 23.44 -2.13
CA LYS A 68 -1.65 24.05 -2.43
C LYS A 68 -2.80 23.06 -2.36
N LYS A 69 -2.53 21.76 -2.54
CA LYS A 69 -3.55 20.71 -2.53
C LYS A 69 -3.61 20.02 -1.18
N GLN A 70 -4.78 19.51 -0.81
CA GLN A 70 -4.99 18.94 0.52
C GLN A 70 -4.56 17.46 0.55
N VAL A 71 -5.27 16.59 -0.16
CA VAL A 71 -5.09 15.14 -0.06
C VAL A 71 -5.04 14.49 -1.45
N ALA A 72 -4.05 13.63 -1.66
CA ALA A 72 -3.98 12.74 -2.82
C ALA A 72 -4.26 11.29 -2.41
N PHE A 73 -4.95 10.55 -3.27
CA PHE A 73 -5.16 9.12 -3.13
C PHE A 73 -5.00 8.41 -4.48
N VAL A 74 -3.95 7.60 -4.63
CA VAL A 74 -3.67 6.87 -5.88
C VAL A 74 -4.15 5.42 -5.71
N VAL A 75 -5.11 5.00 -6.52
CA VAL A 75 -5.77 3.70 -6.34
C VAL A 75 -6.29 3.09 -7.65
N SER A 76 -6.12 1.78 -7.79
CA SER A 76 -6.60 1.01 -8.95
C SER A 76 -7.62 -0.09 -8.61
N HIS A 77 -7.72 -0.50 -7.34
CA HIS A 77 -8.70 -1.48 -6.86
C HIS A 77 -9.87 -0.75 -6.19
N CYS A 78 -11.02 -0.72 -6.87
CA CYS A 78 -12.15 0.17 -6.52
C CYS A 78 -13.22 -0.47 -5.63
N ARG A 79 -13.08 -1.76 -5.36
CA ARG A 79 -13.93 -2.53 -4.45
C ARG A 79 -13.02 -3.40 -3.63
N THR A 80 -12.82 -3.06 -2.36
CA THR A 80 -11.77 -3.68 -1.55
C THR A 80 -12.33 -4.34 -0.30
N PRO A 81 -11.73 -5.44 0.17
CA PRO A 81 -12.05 -6.02 1.48
C PRO A 81 -11.92 -5.02 2.65
N SER A 82 -11.03 -4.03 2.56
CA SER A 82 -10.90 -2.98 3.57
C SER A 82 -12.00 -1.91 3.51
N ASP A 83 -12.84 -1.90 2.48
CA ASP A 83 -13.86 -0.87 2.24
C ASP A 83 -13.28 0.57 2.25
N ARG A 84 -11.99 0.71 1.86
CA ARG A 84 -11.28 2.00 1.87
C ARG A 84 -11.99 3.03 1.00
N GLU A 85 -12.64 2.60 -0.08
CA GLU A 85 -13.42 3.45 -0.97
C GLU A 85 -14.59 4.16 -0.26
N THR A 86 -15.27 3.49 0.68
CA THR A 86 -16.36 4.08 1.44
C THR A 86 -15.84 5.12 2.42
N TYR A 87 -14.71 4.85 3.06
CA TYR A 87 -14.04 5.83 3.92
C TYR A 87 -13.66 7.09 3.13
N ILE A 88 -12.98 6.93 1.98
CA ILE A 88 -12.59 8.05 1.13
C ILE A 88 -13.81 8.84 0.67
N LYS A 89 -14.89 8.17 0.24
CA LYS A 89 -16.14 8.84 -0.15
C LYS A 89 -16.76 9.67 0.97
N LYS A 90 -16.64 9.24 2.23
CA LYS A 90 -17.10 10.00 3.40
C LYS A 90 -16.16 11.17 3.68
N LEU A 91 -14.85 10.96 3.62
CA LEU A 91 -13.82 11.97 3.84
C LEU A 91 -13.90 13.11 2.83
N SER A 92 -14.10 12.80 1.54
CA SER A 92 -14.22 13.78 0.45
C SER A 92 -15.38 14.77 0.61
N LYS A 93 -16.29 14.57 1.57
CA LYS A 93 -17.35 15.54 1.90
C LYS A 93 -16.84 16.70 2.77
N TYR A 94 -15.69 16.54 3.40
CA TYR A 94 -15.15 17.47 4.40
C TYR A 94 -13.79 18.07 4.01
N ILE A 95 -13.04 17.40 3.12
CA ILE A 95 -11.75 17.85 2.62
C ILE A 95 -11.59 17.46 1.15
N ASP A 96 -10.90 18.29 0.39
CA ASP A 96 -10.61 18.00 -1.02
C ASP A 96 -9.65 16.82 -1.13
N VAL A 97 -10.12 15.75 -1.79
CA VAL A 97 -9.34 14.54 -2.06
C VAL A 97 -9.28 14.33 -3.57
N ASP A 98 -8.09 14.49 -4.15
CA ASP A 98 -7.85 14.14 -5.55
C ASP A 98 -7.55 12.64 -5.63
N ILE A 99 -8.43 11.91 -6.31
CA ILE A 99 -8.32 10.46 -6.51
C ILE A 99 -7.75 10.20 -7.90
N TYR A 100 -6.61 9.52 -7.96
CA TYR A 100 -5.92 9.15 -9.20
C TYR A 100 -5.94 7.64 -9.43
N GLY A 101 -5.79 7.25 -10.70
CA GLY A 101 -5.76 5.85 -11.14
C GLY A 101 -7.12 5.34 -11.58
N LYS A 102 -7.27 4.02 -11.72
CA LYS A 102 -8.47 3.38 -12.29
C LYS A 102 -9.78 3.74 -11.58
N CYS A 103 -9.71 4.11 -10.30
CA CYS A 103 -10.88 4.45 -9.48
C CYS A 103 -11.18 5.95 -9.42
N GLY A 104 -10.40 6.77 -10.13
CA GLY A 104 -10.55 8.22 -10.17
C GLY A 104 -10.10 8.76 -11.52
N MET A 105 -9.34 9.86 -11.51
CA MET A 105 -8.83 10.48 -12.72
C MET A 105 -7.54 9.80 -13.17
N GLU A 106 -7.46 9.49 -14.47
CA GLU A 106 -6.19 9.07 -15.07
C GLU A 106 -5.25 10.27 -15.16
N SER A 107 -4.08 10.17 -14.52
CA SER A 107 -3.05 11.20 -14.61
C SER A 107 -2.24 10.98 -15.88
N LYS A 108 -2.08 12.04 -16.68
CA LYS A 108 -1.14 12.07 -17.80
C LYS A 108 0.28 12.44 -17.37
N ASP A 109 0.47 12.77 -16.10
CA ASP A 109 1.79 13.10 -15.54
C ASP A 109 2.58 11.82 -15.27
N PRO A 110 3.68 11.55 -16.01
CA PRO A 110 4.52 10.38 -15.75
C PRO A 110 5.26 10.48 -14.41
N TYR A 111 5.33 11.67 -13.79
CA TYR A 111 5.96 11.94 -12.50
C TYR A 111 4.93 12.27 -11.42
N LEU A 112 3.75 11.62 -11.47
CA LEU A 112 2.64 11.88 -10.56
C LEU A 112 3.07 11.88 -9.08
N PHE A 113 3.93 10.95 -8.66
CA PHE A 113 4.39 10.88 -7.26
C PHE A 113 5.25 12.07 -6.85
N ASP A 114 6.12 12.58 -7.74
CA ASP A 114 6.90 13.81 -7.47
C ASP A 114 5.96 15.03 -7.38
N THR A 115 4.94 15.08 -8.24
CA THR A 115 3.89 16.10 -8.18
C THR A 115 3.09 16.00 -6.87
N ILE A 116 2.78 14.79 -6.41
CA ILE A 116 2.10 14.58 -5.12
C ILE A 116 2.97 15.07 -3.98
N GLU A 117 4.24 14.67 -3.95
CA GLU A 117 5.20 15.09 -2.93
C GLU A 117 5.39 16.60 -2.92
N ARG A 118 5.35 17.26 -4.07
CA ARG A 118 5.50 18.72 -4.16
C ARG A 118 4.25 19.46 -3.69
N ASP A 119 3.07 19.06 -4.17
CA ASP A 119 1.89 19.92 -4.15
C ASP A 119 0.86 19.59 -3.06
N TYR A 120 0.86 18.37 -2.53
CA TYR A 120 -0.14 17.90 -1.58
C TYR A 120 0.36 17.90 -0.14
N LYS A 121 -0.52 18.22 0.80
CA LYS A 121 -0.24 18.14 2.24
C LYS A 121 -0.25 16.72 2.77
N PHE A 122 -1.14 15.88 2.24
CA PHE A 122 -1.30 14.49 2.65
C PHE A 122 -1.39 13.55 1.45
N TYR A 123 -0.85 12.35 1.63
CA TYR A 123 -1.04 11.20 0.76
C TYR A 123 -1.68 10.08 1.58
N LEU A 124 -2.72 9.45 1.07
CA LEU A 124 -3.40 8.35 1.74
C LEU A 124 -2.90 7.01 1.18
N SER A 125 -2.31 6.18 2.03
CA SER A 125 -1.74 4.86 1.70
C SER A 125 -2.55 3.74 2.37
N PHE A 126 -3.86 3.70 2.12
CA PHE A 126 -4.72 2.66 2.72
C PHE A 126 -4.59 1.34 2.00
N GLU A 127 -4.35 0.28 2.75
CA GLU A 127 -4.31 -1.09 2.24
C GLU A 127 -5.65 -1.55 1.65
N ASN A 128 -5.58 -2.47 0.70
CA ASN A 128 -6.74 -3.07 0.06
C ASN A 128 -7.46 -4.10 0.97
N ALA A 129 -6.85 -4.50 2.09
CA ALA A 129 -7.42 -5.45 3.04
C ALA A 129 -6.87 -5.21 4.46
N PHE A 130 -7.67 -5.52 5.48
CA PHE A 130 -7.20 -5.55 6.86
C PHE A 130 -6.61 -6.93 7.17
N CYS A 131 -5.29 -7.03 7.15
CA CYS A 131 -4.57 -8.28 7.39
C CYS A 131 -3.41 -8.04 8.36
N LYS A 132 -3.14 -9.04 9.21
CA LYS A 132 -2.06 -8.95 10.19
C LYS A 132 -0.72 -8.82 9.47
N ASP A 133 0.07 -7.82 9.84
CA ASP A 133 1.39 -7.51 9.28
C ASP A 133 1.38 -7.01 7.81
N TYR A 134 0.21 -6.78 7.21
CA TYR A 134 0.08 -6.39 5.80
C TYR A 134 0.34 -4.89 5.62
N VAL A 135 1.54 -4.56 5.14
CA VAL A 135 1.98 -3.21 4.80
C VAL A 135 2.73 -3.28 3.46
N THR A 136 2.24 -2.58 2.45
CA THR A 136 2.76 -2.62 1.08
C THR A 136 3.56 -1.36 0.72
N GLU A 137 3.85 -1.18 -0.58
CA GLU A 137 4.60 -0.03 -1.12
C GLU A 137 3.95 1.34 -0.90
#